data_AF-A0A1H9V4P5-F1
#
_entry.id   AF-A0A1H9V4P5-F1
#
_cell.length_a   1.000
_cell.length_b   1.000
_cell.length_c   1.000
_cell.angle_alpha   90.00
_cell.angle_beta   90.00
_cell.angle_gamma   90.00
#
_symmetry.space_group_name_H-M   'P 1'
#
loop_
_entity.id
_entity.type
_entity.pdbx_description
1 polymer ?
#
loop_
_entity_poly.entity_id
_entity_poly.type
_entity_poly.pdbx_seq_one_letter_code
_entity_poly.pdbx_strand_id
1 'polypeptide(L)'
;MADEKTVLIGRSGPTVLLPKQGGQVVPLRRTAPLRVDVAGGGPVGLAFACTLKSLLGDAVSLRVHDRRWTRRGDRVVWRGAAEGNNRREQVVTLQSNVWAALPQAVRQRLFAPGKFSEMWPLGPDSPESKGRPRNIKIRWIEDCLLDMAQDVYGIEVVPGAYTPPAKWDGLHVLAIADGARSATRDALSAHFGTPSRELFSVDGSPLDERVLGIRVTAKVPDEHTVPLTVGQNRFLFNSLGGGFINMRLTAEEASEIVALGENGPVACIGRFGCSMRPAGGRFVCDRHRAVFKPSVDKLSYLWPRILDGLRFFGVGVADVVGINSFTLGMQQMSKFTAQLAPSTFGFLLGDAANSLHFWPGRGLNTGLKSALSLAVTLQERRRGESFRAADFAAHEGIMQQLQYREKSRAWTTMLMPDSEGVPRGIEDRIREGLQGPFDRAALVKTLFDRVLGIKERLGDRMGPLAPDEWYYGRINAMDTRTLKVMVESGAWITREIGGEEVEVPSAEPVTVREPMRRRGLSLVS
;
A
#
# COMPACT_ATOMS: atom_id res chain seq x y z
N MET A 1 0.68 -73.35 -42.48
CA MET A 1 1.96 -72.78 -42.92
C MET A 1 1.68 -71.41 -43.53
N ALA A 2 2.72 -70.58 -43.66
CA ALA A 2 2.71 -69.18 -44.07
C ALA A 2 2.00 -68.92 -45.44
N ASP A 3 1.67 -67.69 -45.87
CA ASP A 3 2.26 -66.40 -45.45
C ASP A 3 1.37 -65.15 -45.69
N GLU A 4 1.88 -64.00 -45.25
CA GLU A 4 1.37 -62.62 -45.33
C GLU A 4 0.85 -62.12 -46.71
N LYS A 5 -0.15 -61.20 -46.71
CA LYS A 5 0.12 -59.74 -46.88
C LYS A 5 -1.06 -58.79 -46.63
N THR A 6 -0.78 -57.85 -45.74
CA THR A 6 -1.53 -56.67 -45.24
C THR A 6 -1.93 -55.69 -46.36
N VAL A 7 -3.12 -55.05 -46.34
CA VAL A 7 -3.40 -53.61 -46.03
C VAL A 7 -4.77 -53.31 -46.71
N LEU A 8 -5.80 -52.62 -46.18
CA LEU A 8 -6.14 -52.10 -44.84
C LEU A 8 -7.69 -52.09 -44.69
N ILE A 9 -8.26 -51.48 -43.64
CA ILE A 9 -9.72 -51.44 -43.36
C ILE A 9 -10.17 -50.02 -42.96
N GLY A 10 -11.39 -49.61 -43.34
CA GLY A 10 -12.11 -48.45 -42.79
C GLY A 10 -13.58 -48.75 -42.57
N ARG A 11 -13.97 -49.16 -41.36
CA ARG A 11 -15.35 -49.58 -41.01
C ARG A 11 -16.21 -48.43 -40.48
N SER A 12 -17.49 -48.53 -40.83
CA SER A 12 -18.69 -47.90 -40.27
C SER A 12 -18.59 -47.31 -38.86
N GLY A 13 -18.87 -46.01 -38.74
CA GLY A 13 -19.28 -45.36 -37.48
C GLY A 13 -20.81 -45.29 -37.36
N PRO A 14 -21.37 -45.11 -36.15
CA PRO A 14 -22.81 -45.08 -35.94
C PRO A 14 -23.45 -43.77 -36.45
N THR A 15 -24.54 -43.91 -37.22
CA THR A 15 -25.38 -42.80 -37.68
C THR A 15 -26.07 -42.13 -36.49
N VAL A 16 -25.60 -40.94 -36.08
CA VAL A 16 -26.32 -40.11 -35.11
C VAL A 16 -27.49 -39.42 -35.82
N LEU A 17 -28.70 -39.85 -35.51
CA LEU A 17 -29.93 -39.19 -35.93
C LEU A 17 -30.01 -37.77 -35.32
N LEU A 18 -29.96 -36.75 -36.16
CA LEU A 18 -30.27 -35.38 -35.75
C LEU A 18 -31.77 -35.29 -35.39
N PRO A 19 -32.14 -34.68 -34.25
CA PRO A 19 -33.55 -34.48 -33.92
C PRO A 19 -34.21 -33.53 -34.92
N LYS A 20 -35.47 -33.85 -35.26
CA LYS A 20 -36.28 -33.10 -36.24
C LYS A 20 -36.48 -31.64 -35.82
N GLN A 21 -36.69 -30.79 -36.83
CA GLN A 21 -37.03 -29.38 -36.69
C GLN A 21 -38.20 -29.18 -35.71
N GLY A 22 -38.07 -28.18 -34.84
CA GLY A 22 -38.97 -27.97 -33.69
C GLY A 22 -38.26 -27.38 -32.46
N GLY A 23 -36.92 -27.33 -32.46
CA GLY A 23 -36.14 -26.66 -31.43
C GLY A 23 -36.42 -25.16 -31.39
N GLN A 24 -37.28 -24.74 -30.47
CA GLN A 24 -37.39 -23.35 -30.06
C GLN A 24 -36.00 -22.89 -29.60
N VAL A 25 -35.45 -21.85 -30.23
CA VAL A 25 -34.21 -21.22 -29.77
C VAL A 25 -34.53 -20.51 -28.46
N VAL A 26 -34.50 -21.25 -27.36
CA VAL A 26 -34.56 -20.68 -26.01
C VAL A 26 -33.32 -19.78 -25.90
N PRO A 27 -33.47 -18.45 -25.79
CA PRO A 27 -32.32 -17.60 -25.60
C PRO A 27 -31.63 -18.05 -24.32
N LEU A 28 -30.35 -18.42 -24.42
CA LEU A 28 -29.50 -18.69 -23.26
C LEU A 28 -29.74 -17.59 -22.24
N ARG A 29 -30.31 -17.94 -21.08
CA ARG A 29 -30.64 -16.97 -20.03
C ARG A 29 -29.40 -16.11 -19.81
N ARG A 30 -29.45 -14.83 -20.17
CA ARG A 30 -28.44 -13.85 -19.80
C ARG A 30 -28.31 -13.94 -18.28
N THR A 31 -27.18 -14.47 -17.81
CA THR A 31 -26.98 -14.73 -16.38
C THR A 31 -26.99 -13.39 -15.67
N ALA A 32 -27.98 -13.18 -14.80
CA ALA A 32 -28.21 -11.90 -14.12
C ALA A 32 -26.90 -11.38 -13.52
N PRO A 33 -26.51 -10.12 -13.76
CA PRO A 33 -25.14 -9.64 -13.56
C PRO A 33 -24.65 -9.87 -12.13
N LEU A 34 -23.34 -10.09 -12.00
CA LEU A 34 -22.68 -10.21 -10.71
C LEU A 34 -22.84 -8.88 -9.95
N ARG A 35 -23.78 -8.83 -9.00
CA ARG A 35 -23.95 -7.69 -8.08
C ARG A 35 -22.87 -7.69 -7.00
N VAL A 36 -22.10 -6.61 -6.96
CA VAL A 36 -20.95 -6.39 -6.08
C VAL A 36 -21.06 -5.03 -5.40
N ASP A 37 -20.96 -5.01 -4.08
CA ASP A 37 -20.84 -3.79 -3.30
C ASP A 37 -19.39 -3.64 -2.81
N VAL A 38 -18.90 -2.41 -2.76
CA VAL A 38 -17.57 -2.05 -2.26
C VAL A 38 -17.70 -1.03 -1.14
N ALA A 39 -17.36 -1.43 0.07
CA ALA A 39 -17.28 -0.53 1.22
C ALA A 39 -15.91 0.15 1.24
N GLY A 40 -15.85 1.43 0.89
CA GLY A 40 -14.63 2.24 0.85
C GLY A 40 -14.17 2.56 -0.57
N GLY A 41 -14.19 3.85 -0.92
CA GLY A 41 -13.76 4.41 -2.19
C GLY A 41 -12.31 4.89 -2.20
N GLY A 42 -11.44 4.36 -1.32
CA GLY A 42 -10.00 4.62 -1.36
C GLY A 42 -9.33 3.96 -2.57
N PRO A 43 -8.00 4.13 -2.74
CA PRO A 43 -7.26 3.58 -3.88
C PRO A 43 -7.51 2.10 -4.14
N VAL A 44 -7.59 1.28 -3.10
CA VAL A 44 -7.79 -0.18 -3.21
C VAL A 44 -9.21 -0.54 -3.67
N GLY A 45 -10.24 0.05 -3.05
CA GLY A 45 -11.64 -0.24 -3.40
C GLY A 45 -12.00 0.25 -4.81
N LEU A 46 -11.55 1.44 -5.18
CA LEU A 46 -11.72 1.94 -6.55
C LEU A 46 -10.91 1.14 -7.57
N ALA A 47 -9.67 0.73 -7.26
CA ALA A 47 -8.87 -0.09 -8.17
C ALA A 47 -9.49 -1.48 -8.38
N PHE A 48 -10.02 -2.10 -7.31
CA PHE A 48 -10.81 -3.34 -7.42
C PHE A 48 -12.02 -3.16 -8.33
N ALA A 49 -12.84 -2.13 -8.10
CA ALA A 49 -14.05 -1.88 -8.88
C ALA A 49 -13.75 -1.61 -10.36
N CYS A 50 -12.78 -0.74 -10.66
CA CYS A 50 -12.34 -0.44 -12.03
C CYS A 50 -11.77 -1.68 -12.72
N THR A 51 -10.97 -2.49 -12.01
CA THR A 51 -10.40 -3.72 -12.57
C THR A 51 -11.49 -4.75 -12.87
N LEU A 52 -12.39 -5.02 -11.92
CA LEU A 52 -13.46 -6.00 -12.12
C LEU A 52 -14.41 -5.57 -13.24
N LYS A 53 -14.77 -4.28 -13.33
CA LYS A 53 -15.59 -3.76 -14.43
C LYS A 53 -14.85 -3.83 -15.78
N SER A 54 -13.54 -3.61 -15.81
CA SER A 54 -12.69 -3.80 -17.00
C SER A 54 -12.58 -5.28 -17.43
N LEU A 55 -12.66 -6.23 -16.50
CA LEU A 55 -12.54 -7.68 -16.79
C LEU A 55 -13.87 -8.35 -17.17
N LEU A 56 -15.01 -7.83 -16.68
CA LEU A 56 -16.33 -8.45 -16.84
C LEU A 56 -17.35 -7.61 -17.63
N GLY A 57 -17.09 -6.33 -17.89
CA GLY A 57 -18.01 -5.46 -18.63
C GLY A 57 -19.41 -5.47 -18.01
N ASP A 58 -20.44 -5.76 -18.81
CA ASP A 58 -21.84 -5.78 -18.33
C ASP A 58 -22.24 -7.06 -17.58
N ALA A 59 -21.33 -8.05 -17.47
CA ALA A 59 -21.56 -9.22 -16.62
C ALA A 59 -21.42 -8.89 -15.11
N VAL A 60 -21.03 -7.66 -14.75
CA VAL A 60 -20.94 -7.16 -13.36
C VAL A 60 -21.66 -5.82 -13.18
N SER A 61 -22.38 -5.70 -12.05
CA SER A 61 -22.99 -4.47 -11.54
C SER A 61 -22.30 -4.12 -10.23
N LEU A 62 -21.73 -2.93 -10.15
CA LEU A 62 -20.83 -2.48 -9.08
C LEU A 62 -21.35 -1.22 -8.42
N ARG A 63 -21.37 -1.21 -7.08
CA ARG A 63 -21.65 -0.04 -6.25
C ARG A 63 -20.47 0.22 -5.31
N VAL A 64 -19.96 1.45 -5.26
CA VAL A 64 -18.85 1.83 -4.38
C VAL A 64 -19.32 2.90 -3.40
N HIS A 65 -19.14 2.68 -2.10
CA HIS A 65 -19.60 3.57 -1.04
C HIS A 65 -18.41 4.27 -0.37
N ASP A 66 -18.39 5.60 -0.30
CA ASP A 66 -17.46 6.34 0.57
C ASP A 66 -18.09 7.56 1.25
N ARG A 67 -17.95 7.61 2.58
CA ARG A 67 -18.39 8.72 3.44
C ARG A 67 -17.65 10.04 3.17
N ARG A 68 -16.49 10.00 2.51
CA ARG A 68 -15.67 11.16 2.13
C ARG A 68 -16.14 11.81 0.82
N TRP A 69 -17.16 11.27 0.18
CA TRP A 69 -17.74 11.84 -1.05
C TRP A 69 -18.98 12.70 -0.77
N THR A 70 -19.30 13.53 -1.76
CA THR A 70 -20.49 14.37 -1.82
C THR A 70 -20.95 14.46 -3.27
N ARG A 71 -22.23 14.79 -3.50
CA ARG A 71 -22.76 15.01 -4.85
C ARG A 71 -22.71 16.49 -5.20
N ARG A 72 -22.25 16.83 -6.40
CA ARG A 72 -22.24 18.20 -6.93
C ARG A 72 -22.73 18.18 -8.37
N GLY A 73 -24.00 18.54 -8.57
CA GLY A 73 -24.69 18.33 -9.84
C GLY A 73 -24.90 16.84 -10.10
N ASP A 74 -24.56 16.42 -11.31
CA ASP A 74 -24.57 15.03 -11.78
C ASP A 74 -23.45 14.18 -11.14
N ARG A 75 -22.25 14.76 -10.97
CA ARG A 75 -21.04 14.06 -10.49
C ARG A 75 -20.99 13.84 -8.97
N VAL A 76 -20.32 12.76 -8.59
CA VAL A 76 -19.82 12.52 -7.24
C VAL A 76 -18.36 12.93 -7.16
N VAL A 77 -18.03 13.70 -6.12
CA VAL A 77 -16.69 14.25 -5.89
C VAL A 77 -16.26 14.07 -4.45
N TRP A 78 -14.95 14.16 -4.23
CA TRP A 78 -14.37 14.23 -2.89
C TRP A 78 -14.79 15.49 -2.14
N ARG A 79 -15.22 15.34 -0.87
CA ARG A 79 -15.41 16.45 0.06
C ARG A 79 -14.08 17.20 0.25
N GLY A 80 -14.15 18.52 0.34
CA GLY A 80 -13.02 19.39 0.67
C GLY A 80 -12.84 19.61 2.18
N ALA A 81 -11.84 20.42 2.53
CA ALA A 81 -11.54 20.77 3.92
C ALA A 81 -12.69 21.52 4.61
N ALA A 82 -13.39 22.40 3.87
CA ALA A 82 -14.60 23.09 4.34
C ALA A 82 -15.77 22.14 4.68
N GLU A 83 -15.79 20.95 4.07
CA GLU A 83 -16.78 19.89 4.31
C GLU A 83 -16.24 18.85 5.33
N GLY A 84 -15.25 19.23 6.13
CA GLY A 84 -14.65 18.42 7.20
C GLY A 84 -13.70 17.31 6.73
N ASN A 85 -13.38 17.21 5.43
CA ASN A 85 -12.55 16.15 4.88
C ASN A 85 -11.13 16.63 4.53
N ASN A 86 -10.15 16.23 5.33
CA ASN A 86 -8.74 16.42 5.03
C ASN A 86 -8.17 15.14 4.39
N ARG A 87 -7.93 15.19 3.07
CA ARG A 87 -7.45 14.04 2.29
C ARG A 87 -5.96 13.75 2.52
N ARG A 88 -5.57 12.49 2.27
CA ARG A 88 -4.16 12.05 2.34
C ARG A 88 -3.39 12.65 1.15
N GLU A 89 -2.49 13.58 1.43
CA GLU A 89 -1.55 14.14 0.43
C GLU A 89 -0.28 13.27 0.23
N GLN A 90 -0.20 12.13 0.93
CA GLN A 90 0.96 11.23 0.96
C GLN A 90 1.39 10.77 -0.44
N VAL A 91 2.71 10.65 -0.62
CA VAL A 91 3.35 10.01 -1.78
C VAL A 91 3.57 8.53 -1.45
N VAL A 92 3.27 7.67 -2.42
CA VAL A 92 3.50 6.22 -2.35
C VAL A 92 4.27 5.76 -3.58
N THR A 93 5.12 4.76 -3.44
CA THR A 93 5.81 4.11 -4.55
C THR A 93 5.03 2.87 -4.98
N LEU A 94 4.70 2.76 -6.26
CA LEU A 94 4.17 1.55 -6.86
C LEU A 94 5.30 0.79 -7.55
N GLN A 95 5.44 -0.50 -7.24
CA GLN A 95 6.42 -1.40 -7.86
C GLN A 95 5.95 -1.80 -9.26
N SER A 96 6.86 -2.01 -10.23
CA SER A 96 6.46 -2.29 -11.61
C SER A 96 5.84 -3.67 -11.81
N ASN A 97 6.14 -4.65 -10.95
CA ASN A 97 5.35 -5.89 -10.91
C ASN A 97 3.87 -5.66 -10.52
N VAL A 98 3.55 -4.59 -9.79
CA VAL A 98 2.17 -4.26 -9.40
C VAL A 98 1.52 -3.32 -10.39
N TRP A 99 2.17 -2.22 -10.73
CA TRP A 99 1.54 -1.25 -11.63
C TRP A 99 1.38 -1.78 -13.05
N ALA A 100 2.24 -2.70 -13.52
CA ALA A 100 2.06 -3.35 -14.81
C ALA A 100 0.86 -4.32 -14.83
N ALA A 101 0.47 -4.91 -13.69
CA ALA A 101 -0.66 -5.84 -13.62
C ALA A 101 -2.05 -5.14 -13.64
N LEU A 102 -2.10 -3.81 -13.51
CA LEU A 102 -3.32 -3.01 -13.60
C LEU A 102 -3.82 -2.92 -15.07
N PRO A 103 -5.15 -2.77 -15.31
CA PRO A 103 -5.70 -2.56 -16.65
C PRO A 103 -5.02 -1.40 -17.40
N GLN A 104 -4.81 -1.56 -18.70
CA GLN A 104 -4.06 -0.59 -19.53
C GLN A 104 -4.57 0.85 -19.39
N ALA A 105 -5.89 1.06 -19.45
CA ALA A 105 -6.52 2.38 -19.30
C ALA A 105 -6.22 3.02 -17.92
N VAL A 106 -6.20 2.20 -16.86
CA VAL A 106 -5.86 2.64 -15.49
C VAL A 106 -4.39 3.08 -15.43
N ARG A 107 -3.47 2.28 -16.01
CA ARG A 107 -2.04 2.64 -16.07
C ARG A 107 -1.81 3.96 -16.81
N GLN A 108 -2.44 4.12 -17.98
CA GLN A 108 -2.32 5.34 -18.80
C GLN A 108 -2.84 6.58 -18.06
N ARG A 109 -3.95 6.47 -17.33
CA ARG A 109 -4.52 7.60 -16.56
C ARG A 109 -3.67 7.95 -15.34
N LEU A 110 -3.19 6.95 -14.60
CA LEU A 110 -2.37 7.17 -13.38
C LEU A 110 -1.00 7.75 -13.72
N PHE A 111 -0.30 7.20 -14.70
CA PHE A 111 1.08 7.54 -15.05
C PHE A 111 1.16 8.53 -16.23
N ALA A 112 0.30 9.54 -16.24
CA ALA A 112 0.46 10.68 -17.13
C ALA A 112 1.77 11.44 -16.84
N PRO A 113 2.44 12.04 -17.84
CA PRO A 113 3.65 12.81 -17.65
C PRO A 113 3.52 13.88 -16.55
N GLY A 114 4.55 14.01 -15.70
CA GLY A 114 4.58 14.95 -14.58
C GLY A 114 3.67 14.60 -13.39
N LYS A 115 3.02 13.42 -13.38
CA LYS A 115 2.21 12.95 -12.23
C LYS A 115 2.91 11.91 -11.35
N PHE A 116 4.05 11.40 -11.80
CA PHE A 116 4.88 10.45 -11.09
C PHE A 116 6.37 10.75 -11.30
N SER A 117 7.22 10.15 -10.48
CA SER A 117 8.69 10.12 -10.65
C SER A 117 9.23 8.71 -10.39
N GLU A 118 10.42 8.41 -10.90
CA GLU A 118 11.07 7.10 -10.74
C GLU A 118 12.28 7.24 -9.80
N MET A 119 11.99 7.35 -8.50
CA MET A 119 12.97 7.61 -7.44
C MET A 119 13.82 6.39 -7.07
N TRP A 120 13.20 5.21 -7.03
CA TRP A 120 13.77 4.00 -6.45
C TRP A 120 14.49 3.14 -7.51
N PRO A 121 15.45 2.27 -7.11
CA PRO A 121 16.18 1.44 -8.06
C PRO A 121 15.32 0.32 -8.65
N LEU A 122 15.75 -0.22 -9.79
CA LEU A 122 15.35 -1.53 -10.30
C LEU A 122 15.66 -2.63 -9.28
N GLY A 123 14.91 -3.72 -9.30
CA GLY A 123 15.11 -4.88 -8.42
C GLY A 123 14.09 -5.99 -8.67
N PRO A 124 14.02 -7.03 -7.82
CA PRO A 124 13.07 -8.13 -7.98
C PRO A 124 11.61 -7.65 -8.03
N ASP A 125 11.25 -6.69 -7.17
CA ASP A 125 9.91 -6.08 -7.10
C ASP A 125 9.60 -5.20 -8.34
N SER A 126 10.62 -4.68 -9.01
CA SER A 126 10.52 -3.82 -10.19
C SER A 126 11.63 -4.12 -11.22
N PRO A 127 11.48 -5.18 -12.05
CA PRO A 127 12.50 -5.63 -12.98
C PRO A 127 12.63 -4.69 -14.18
N GLU A 128 13.81 -4.66 -14.80
CA GLU A 128 14.12 -3.82 -15.96
C GLU A 128 13.11 -3.99 -17.10
N SER A 129 12.69 -5.22 -17.39
CA SER A 129 11.68 -5.57 -18.41
C SER A 129 10.30 -4.93 -18.20
N LYS A 130 10.02 -4.38 -17.01
CA LYS A 130 8.81 -3.60 -16.71
C LYS A 130 9.11 -2.13 -16.37
N GLY A 131 10.37 -1.74 -16.25
CA GLY A 131 10.79 -0.42 -15.80
C GLY A 131 10.72 -0.20 -14.29
N ARG A 132 10.97 1.04 -13.86
CA ARG A 132 11.27 1.38 -12.47
C ARG A 132 10.02 1.52 -11.56
N PRO A 133 10.21 1.49 -10.23
CA PRO A 133 9.16 1.85 -9.28
C PRO A 133 8.74 3.32 -9.42
N ARG A 134 7.43 3.61 -9.32
CA ARG A 134 6.86 4.94 -9.59
C ARG A 134 6.27 5.59 -8.33
N ASN A 135 6.82 6.71 -7.92
CA ASN A 135 6.29 7.56 -6.85
C ASN A 135 5.12 8.39 -7.36
N ILE A 136 3.98 8.35 -6.66
CA ILE A 136 2.71 8.95 -7.09
C ILE A 136 1.91 9.41 -5.87
N LYS A 137 1.13 10.50 -5.98
CA LYS A 137 0.32 11.01 -4.86
C LYS A 137 -0.94 10.16 -4.69
N ILE A 138 -1.25 9.73 -3.46
CA ILE A 138 -2.48 8.98 -3.14
C ILE A 138 -3.72 9.76 -3.63
N ARG A 139 -3.75 11.07 -3.40
CA ARG A 139 -4.82 11.95 -3.87
C ARG A 139 -5.04 11.88 -5.39
N TRP A 140 -3.97 11.84 -6.18
CA TRP A 140 -4.06 11.73 -7.64
C TRP A 140 -4.60 10.37 -8.08
N ILE A 141 -4.21 9.28 -7.41
CA ILE A 141 -4.77 7.94 -7.63
C ILE A 141 -6.28 7.93 -7.31
N GLU A 142 -6.67 8.46 -6.15
CA GLU A 142 -8.06 8.59 -5.72
C GLU A 142 -8.90 9.43 -6.69
N ASP A 143 -8.35 10.52 -7.24
CA ASP A 143 -9.04 11.38 -8.20
C ASP A 143 -9.20 10.66 -9.55
N CYS A 144 -8.12 10.11 -10.10
CA CYS A 144 -8.13 9.39 -11.37
C CYS A 144 -9.10 8.20 -11.37
N LEU A 145 -9.08 7.38 -10.31
CA LEU A 145 -9.92 6.19 -10.26
C LEU A 145 -11.39 6.53 -10.00
N LEU A 146 -11.71 7.62 -9.30
CA LEU A 146 -13.09 8.08 -9.12
C LEU A 146 -13.67 8.67 -10.42
N ASP A 147 -12.88 9.43 -11.18
CA ASP A 147 -13.25 9.87 -12.53
C ASP A 147 -13.47 8.65 -13.44
N MET A 148 -12.51 7.70 -13.49
CA MET A 148 -12.65 6.50 -14.34
C MET A 148 -13.87 5.64 -13.96
N ALA A 149 -14.16 5.48 -12.67
CA ALA A 149 -15.32 4.73 -12.21
C ALA A 149 -16.62 5.31 -12.78
N GLN A 150 -16.76 6.64 -12.81
CA GLN A 150 -17.92 7.33 -13.36
C GLN A 150 -17.89 7.38 -14.90
N ASP A 151 -16.83 7.94 -15.47
CA ASP A 151 -16.76 8.38 -16.87
C ASP A 151 -16.44 7.26 -17.87
N VAL A 152 -15.69 6.24 -17.44
CA VAL A 152 -15.21 5.15 -18.31
C VAL A 152 -15.99 3.86 -18.05
N TYR A 153 -16.32 3.59 -16.79
CA TYR A 153 -16.82 2.29 -16.36
C TYR A 153 -18.30 2.25 -15.95
N GLY A 154 -18.97 3.41 -15.81
CA GLY A 154 -20.39 3.48 -15.44
C GLY A 154 -20.71 2.82 -14.09
N ILE A 155 -19.77 2.87 -13.14
CA ILE A 155 -19.89 2.29 -11.80
C ILE A 155 -20.75 3.22 -10.94
N GLU A 156 -21.70 2.65 -10.20
CA GLU A 156 -22.51 3.42 -9.25
C GLU A 156 -21.65 3.86 -8.07
N VAL A 157 -21.40 5.16 -7.95
CA VAL A 157 -20.65 5.74 -6.83
C VAL A 157 -21.61 6.41 -5.85
N VAL A 158 -21.60 5.95 -4.59
CA VAL A 158 -22.59 6.27 -3.57
C VAL A 158 -21.93 7.11 -2.46
N PRO A 159 -22.28 8.41 -2.33
CA PRO A 159 -21.81 9.24 -1.22
C PRO A 159 -22.41 8.77 0.11
N GLY A 160 -21.61 8.13 0.96
CA GLY A 160 -22.07 7.58 2.24
C GLY A 160 -21.17 6.47 2.77
N ALA A 161 -21.26 6.20 4.07
CA ALA A 161 -20.69 4.97 4.61
C ALA A 161 -21.47 3.76 4.06
N TYR A 162 -20.80 2.63 3.87
CA TYR A 162 -21.51 1.37 3.64
C TYR A 162 -22.24 0.98 4.92
N THR A 163 -23.48 0.53 4.78
CA THR A 163 -24.30 0.00 5.88
C THR A 163 -24.68 -1.43 5.50
N PRO A 164 -24.26 -2.45 6.27
CA PRO A 164 -24.68 -3.82 6.03
C PRO A 164 -26.23 -3.93 6.00
N PRO A 165 -26.82 -4.59 5.00
CA PRO A 165 -28.27 -4.72 4.91
C PRO A 165 -28.79 -5.70 5.96
N ALA A 166 -30.05 -5.54 6.38
CA ALA A 166 -30.69 -6.48 7.32
C ALA A 166 -30.84 -7.91 6.75
N LYS A 167 -30.82 -8.04 5.42
CA LYS A 167 -30.73 -9.31 4.68
C LYS A 167 -29.84 -9.13 3.46
N TRP A 168 -29.03 -10.13 3.14
CA TRP A 168 -28.08 -10.10 2.02
C TRP A 168 -28.73 -10.46 0.66
N ASP A 169 -30.04 -10.25 0.53
CA ASP A 169 -30.85 -10.78 -0.57
C ASP A 169 -30.38 -10.24 -1.93
N GLY A 170 -29.71 -11.12 -2.69
CA GLY A 170 -29.27 -10.85 -4.05
C GLY A 170 -27.88 -10.23 -4.21
N LEU A 171 -27.21 -9.79 -3.15
CA LEU A 171 -25.80 -9.41 -3.23
C LEU A 171 -24.95 -10.67 -3.36
N HIS A 172 -23.94 -10.68 -4.25
CA HIS A 172 -23.04 -11.84 -4.39
C HIS A 172 -21.71 -11.61 -3.69
N VAL A 173 -21.21 -10.37 -3.70
CA VAL A 173 -19.88 -10.00 -3.19
C VAL A 173 -19.96 -8.68 -2.43
N LEU A 174 -19.35 -8.63 -1.25
CA LEU A 174 -18.99 -7.41 -0.54
C LEU A 174 -17.47 -7.31 -0.44
N ALA A 175 -16.86 -6.32 -1.08
CA ALA A 175 -15.44 -6.00 -0.92
C ALA A 175 -15.26 -4.88 0.12
N ILE A 176 -14.48 -5.13 1.16
CA ILE A 176 -14.32 -4.24 2.32
C ILE A 176 -12.92 -3.60 2.26
N ALA A 177 -12.87 -2.31 1.96
CA ALA A 177 -11.68 -1.52 1.72
C ALA A 177 -11.74 -0.11 2.36
N ASP A 178 -12.56 0.07 3.41
CA ASP A 178 -12.86 1.35 4.10
C ASP A 178 -11.80 1.77 5.16
N GLY A 179 -10.65 1.09 5.19
CA GLY A 179 -9.43 1.49 5.89
C GLY A 179 -9.17 0.75 7.21
N ALA A 180 -8.05 1.06 7.88
CA ALA A 180 -7.60 0.36 9.09
C ALA A 180 -8.63 0.38 10.25
N ARG A 181 -9.41 1.48 10.34
CA ARG A 181 -10.58 1.63 11.22
C ARG A 181 -11.87 1.36 10.43
N SER A 182 -11.95 0.14 9.88
CA SER A 182 -13.07 -0.35 9.06
C SER A 182 -14.28 -0.64 9.94
N ALA A 183 -15.24 0.28 9.96
CA ALA A 183 -16.50 0.04 10.64
C ALA A 183 -17.27 -1.15 10.02
N THR A 184 -17.07 -1.41 8.72
CA THR A 184 -17.69 -2.53 8.01
C THR A 184 -17.13 -3.88 8.47
N ARG A 185 -15.80 -4.01 8.62
CA ARG A 185 -15.16 -5.20 9.20
C ARG A 185 -15.59 -5.39 10.64
N ASP A 186 -15.56 -4.33 11.44
CA ASP A 186 -15.86 -4.42 12.87
C ASP A 186 -17.32 -4.87 13.11
N ALA A 187 -18.27 -4.39 12.30
CA ALA A 187 -19.67 -4.85 12.27
C ALA A 187 -19.85 -6.29 11.78
N LEU A 188 -18.88 -6.85 11.04
CA LEU A 188 -18.87 -8.22 10.51
C LEU A 188 -17.83 -9.11 11.22
N SER A 189 -17.38 -8.71 12.41
CA SER A 189 -16.39 -9.43 13.23
C SER A 189 -16.80 -10.87 13.56
N ALA A 190 -18.10 -11.17 13.63
CA ALA A 190 -18.61 -12.54 13.76
C ALA A 190 -18.24 -13.47 12.58
N HIS A 191 -18.00 -12.91 11.38
CA HIS A 191 -17.63 -13.67 10.18
C HIS A 191 -16.10 -13.72 9.97
N PHE A 192 -15.39 -12.61 10.18
CA PHE A 192 -13.95 -12.49 9.93
C PHE A 192 -13.05 -12.73 11.15
N GLY A 193 -13.63 -12.73 12.35
CA GLY A 193 -12.88 -12.70 13.61
C GLY A 193 -12.36 -11.31 13.98
N THR A 194 -11.73 -11.22 15.15
CA THR A 194 -11.06 -10.01 15.64
C THR A 194 -9.58 -10.03 15.25
N PRO A 195 -8.99 -8.91 14.79
CA PRO A 195 -7.54 -8.84 14.55
C PRO A 195 -6.74 -9.13 15.84
N SER A 196 -5.77 -10.04 15.79
CA SER A 196 -4.87 -10.30 16.92
C SER A 196 -3.62 -9.42 16.86
N ARG A 197 -3.12 -8.99 18.01
CA ARG A 197 -1.82 -8.29 18.15
C ARG A 197 -0.73 -9.16 18.79
N GLU A 198 -1.06 -10.40 19.19
CA GLU A 198 -0.23 -11.27 20.03
C GLU A 198 1.15 -11.56 19.43
N LEU A 199 1.21 -11.89 18.13
CA LEU A 199 2.49 -12.12 17.42
C LEU A 199 3.34 -10.84 17.23
N PHE A 200 2.79 -9.68 17.58
CA PHE A 200 3.41 -8.36 17.40
C PHE A 200 3.56 -7.63 18.74
N SER A 201 3.89 -8.40 19.77
CA SER A 201 4.13 -7.96 21.14
C SER A 201 5.55 -8.29 21.60
N VAL A 202 6.08 -7.45 22.47
CA VAL A 202 7.31 -7.69 23.25
C VAL A 202 6.90 -7.69 24.71
N ASP A 203 7.34 -8.69 25.49
CA ASP A 203 7.00 -8.85 26.91
C ASP A 203 5.48 -8.74 27.20
N GLY A 204 4.67 -9.33 26.31
CA GLY A 204 3.20 -9.32 26.38
C GLY A 204 2.53 -8.00 25.96
N SER A 205 3.30 -6.94 25.68
CA SER A 205 2.80 -5.62 25.27
C SER A 205 2.92 -5.42 23.75
N PRO A 206 1.84 -5.06 23.03
CA PRO A 206 1.92 -4.78 21.60
C PRO A 206 2.85 -3.61 21.29
N LEU A 207 3.78 -3.79 20.35
CA LEU A 207 4.67 -2.72 19.93
C LEU A 207 3.95 -1.79 18.95
N ASP A 208 3.98 -0.49 19.26
CA ASP A 208 3.35 0.59 18.50
C ASP A 208 4.38 1.67 18.18
N GLU A 209 4.70 1.90 16.89
CA GLU A 209 5.61 3.00 16.51
C GLU A 209 4.84 4.32 16.44
N ARG A 210 5.39 5.37 17.07
CA ARG A 210 4.93 6.76 16.90
C ARG A 210 5.75 7.44 15.81
N VAL A 211 5.06 8.02 14.82
CA VAL A 211 5.71 8.67 13.68
C VAL A 211 5.18 10.09 13.49
N LEU A 212 6.09 11.02 13.18
CA LEU A 212 5.78 12.35 12.70
C LEU A 212 5.88 12.37 11.17
N GLY A 213 4.82 12.76 10.48
CA GLY A 213 4.85 13.02 9.04
C GLY A 213 5.06 14.51 8.78
N ILE A 214 6.20 14.85 8.18
CA ILE A 214 6.58 16.22 7.85
C ILE A 214 6.43 16.40 6.33
N ARG A 215 5.41 17.14 5.92
CA ARG A 215 5.09 17.44 4.52
C ARG A 215 5.90 18.65 4.06
N VAL A 216 6.65 18.49 2.98
CA VAL A 216 7.63 19.47 2.50
C VAL A 216 7.49 19.77 1.02
N THR A 217 7.84 20.98 0.59
CA THR A 217 8.37 21.22 -0.76
C THR A 217 9.85 20.84 -0.79
N ALA A 218 10.36 20.38 -1.93
CA ALA A 218 11.77 20.05 -2.07
C ALA A 218 12.21 20.28 -3.50
N LYS A 219 13.43 20.85 -3.65
CA LYS A 219 14.09 21.10 -4.94
C LYS A 219 15.24 20.12 -5.18
N VAL A 220 15.44 19.16 -4.29
CA VAL A 220 16.45 18.10 -4.41
C VAL A 220 15.90 17.02 -5.34
N PRO A 221 16.68 16.50 -6.32
CA PRO A 221 16.27 15.36 -7.14
C PRO A 221 15.92 14.16 -6.27
N ASP A 222 14.78 13.52 -6.55
CA ASP A 222 14.19 12.50 -5.68
C ASP A 222 15.20 11.35 -5.38
N GLU A 223 15.97 10.92 -6.38
CA GLU A 223 16.95 9.83 -6.30
C GLU A 223 18.08 10.08 -5.29
N HIS A 224 18.54 11.33 -5.17
CA HIS A 224 19.60 11.71 -4.23
C HIS A 224 19.21 11.47 -2.76
N THR A 225 17.91 11.35 -2.48
CA THR A 225 17.40 11.10 -1.13
C THR A 225 17.33 9.62 -0.78
N VAL A 226 17.54 8.70 -1.75
CA VAL A 226 17.51 7.24 -1.51
C VAL A 226 18.67 6.78 -0.63
N PRO A 227 19.97 7.10 -0.89
CA PRO A 227 21.06 6.63 -0.04
C PRO A 227 20.96 7.15 1.40
N LEU A 228 20.53 8.42 1.55
CA LEU A 228 20.25 9.06 2.84
C LEU A 228 19.08 8.39 3.57
N THR A 229 18.02 8.01 2.85
CA THR A 229 16.87 7.31 3.43
C THR A 229 17.26 5.92 3.90
N VAL A 230 17.91 5.09 3.08
CA VAL A 230 18.17 3.69 3.44
C VAL A 230 19.39 3.51 4.37
N GLY A 231 20.24 4.53 4.51
CA GLY A 231 21.43 4.50 5.38
C GLY A 231 21.18 4.70 6.88
N GLN A 232 19.97 5.01 7.31
CA GLN A 232 19.61 5.21 8.71
C GLN A 232 18.13 4.84 8.92
N ASN A 233 17.73 4.41 10.12
CA ASN A 233 16.38 3.87 10.36
C ASN A 233 15.49 4.81 11.21
N ARG A 234 15.81 6.11 11.19
CA ARG A 234 15.16 7.19 11.95
C ARG A 234 14.21 8.02 11.08
N PHE A 235 14.62 8.35 9.86
CA PHE A 235 13.85 9.11 8.88
C PHE A 235 13.64 8.34 7.58
N LEU A 236 12.54 8.63 6.89
CA LEU A 236 12.22 8.10 5.56
C LEU A 236 11.60 9.20 4.70
N PHE A 237 12.26 9.56 3.60
CA PHE A 237 11.71 10.55 2.67
C PHE A 237 11.08 9.87 1.43
N ASN A 238 9.77 10.03 1.27
CA ASN A 238 9.08 9.72 0.02
C ASN A 238 8.95 11.01 -0.80
N SER A 239 9.81 11.20 -1.80
CA SER A 239 9.86 12.42 -2.63
C SER A 239 9.12 12.28 -3.97
N LEU A 240 8.59 13.40 -4.44
CA LEU A 240 7.91 13.66 -5.72
C LEU A 240 7.78 15.20 -5.88
N GLY A 241 8.92 15.88 -6.09
CA GLY A 241 8.96 17.36 -6.19
C GLY A 241 8.58 18.06 -4.88
N GLY A 242 9.11 17.58 -3.75
CA GLY A 242 8.50 17.70 -2.42
C GLY A 242 7.98 16.36 -1.95
N GLY A 243 7.35 16.26 -0.78
CA GLY A 243 6.85 14.97 -0.30
C GLY A 243 6.69 14.89 1.20
N PHE A 244 7.00 13.72 1.76
CA PHE A 244 6.86 13.43 3.19
C PHE A 244 8.15 12.85 3.75
N ILE A 245 8.76 13.57 4.69
CA ILE A 245 9.79 13.06 5.59
C ILE A 245 9.05 12.48 6.81
N ASN A 246 9.08 11.17 6.95
CA ASN A 246 8.52 10.46 8.10
C ASN A 246 9.63 10.25 9.11
N MET A 247 9.41 10.62 10.36
CA MET A 247 10.37 10.55 11.46
C MET A 247 9.80 9.61 12.52
N ARG A 248 10.47 8.47 12.76
CA ARG A 248 10.20 7.61 13.92
C ARG A 248 10.53 8.37 15.18
N LEU A 249 9.76 8.18 16.26
CA LEU A 249 9.90 8.87 17.53
C LEU A 249 10.04 7.88 18.68
N THR A 250 10.70 8.29 19.76
CA THR A 250 10.56 7.62 21.05
C THR A 250 9.27 8.06 21.76
N ALA A 251 8.88 7.38 22.83
CA ALA A 251 7.75 7.75 23.68
C ALA A 251 7.93 9.13 24.31
N GLU A 252 9.16 9.48 24.71
CA GLU A 252 9.49 10.81 25.23
C GLU A 252 9.26 11.87 24.13
N GLU A 253 9.86 11.69 22.95
CA GLU A 253 9.63 12.59 21.81
C GLU A 253 8.16 12.67 21.38
N ALA A 254 7.43 11.57 21.46
CA ALA A 254 6.00 11.53 21.19
C ALA A 254 5.18 12.34 22.22
N SER A 255 5.66 12.46 23.46
CA SER A 255 5.06 13.32 24.48
C SER A 255 5.19 14.82 24.17
N GLU A 256 6.17 15.22 23.36
CA GLU A 256 6.30 16.60 22.88
C GLU A 256 5.31 16.97 21.74
N ILE A 257 4.56 16.01 21.16
CA ILE A 257 3.58 16.27 20.08
C ILE A 257 2.28 16.90 20.63
N VAL A 258 2.43 18.03 21.31
CA VAL A 258 1.36 18.83 21.93
C VAL A 258 1.12 20.08 21.10
N ALA A 259 -0.13 20.51 21.01
CA ALA A 259 -0.48 21.84 20.52
C ALA A 259 -0.91 22.75 21.69
N LEU A 260 -0.54 24.02 21.68
CA LEU A 260 -0.97 25.03 22.64
C LEU A 260 -2.19 25.77 22.06
N GLY A 261 -3.37 25.52 22.61
CA GLY A 261 -4.57 26.32 22.35
C GLY A 261 -4.67 27.50 23.30
N GLU A 262 -5.72 28.32 23.14
CA GLU A 262 -5.98 29.51 23.97
C GLU A 262 -6.08 29.17 25.46
N ASN A 263 -6.72 28.05 25.79
CA ASN A 263 -6.93 27.57 27.16
C ASN A 263 -5.92 26.49 27.60
N GLY A 264 -4.74 26.42 26.96
CA GLY A 264 -3.67 25.48 27.31
C GLY A 264 -3.49 24.29 26.35
N PRO A 265 -2.87 23.18 26.80
CA PRO A 265 -2.51 22.04 25.95
C PRO A 265 -3.72 21.33 25.30
N VAL A 266 -3.61 21.02 24.01
CA VAL A 266 -4.60 20.29 23.22
C VAL A 266 -3.93 19.16 22.42
N ALA A 267 -4.49 17.96 22.51
CA ALA A 267 -4.00 16.75 21.82
C ALA A 267 -4.35 16.71 20.31
N CYS A 268 -4.31 17.86 19.62
CA CYS A 268 -4.73 18.04 18.23
C CYS A 268 -4.13 17.00 17.28
N ILE A 269 -2.82 16.82 17.36
CA ILE A 269 -2.03 16.05 16.40
C ILE A 269 -2.13 14.56 16.76
N GLY A 270 -1.73 14.18 17.98
CA GLY A 270 -1.66 12.78 18.41
C GLY A 270 -3.03 12.07 18.53
N ARG A 271 -4.09 12.77 18.97
CA ARG A 271 -5.42 12.16 19.19
C ARG A 271 -6.38 12.38 18.02
N PHE A 272 -6.45 13.60 17.49
CA PHE A 272 -7.40 13.96 16.43
C PHE A 272 -6.84 13.86 15.01
N GLY A 273 -5.56 13.51 14.84
CA GLY A 273 -4.90 13.39 13.54
C GLY A 273 -4.81 14.71 12.78
N CYS A 274 -4.80 15.84 13.49
CA CYS A 274 -4.75 17.15 12.85
C CYS A 274 -3.41 17.36 12.13
N SER A 275 -3.46 18.13 11.03
CA SER A 275 -2.28 18.70 10.41
C SER A 275 -2.05 20.11 10.92
N MET A 276 -0.81 20.44 11.26
CA MET A 276 -0.34 21.78 11.60
C MET A 276 0.25 22.41 10.34
N ARG A 277 -0.12 23.63 9.98
CA ARG A 277 0.35 24.34 8.78
C ARG A 277 1.17 25.58 9.14
N PRO A 278 2.14 25.99 8.31
CA PRO A 278 2.85 27.25 8.51
C PRO A 278 1.88 28.44 8.45
N ALA A 279 1.91 29.29 9.47
CA ALA A 279 1.16 30.55 9.56
C ALA A 279 1.93 31.53 10.46
N GLY A 280 2.32 32.70 9.93
CA GLY A 280 2.98 33.75 10.71
C GLY A 280 4.27 33.32 11.43
N GLY A 281 5.08 32.47 10.78
CA GLY A 281 6.33 31.92 11.37
C GLY A 281 6.12 30.82 12.41
N ARG A 282 4.88 30.36 12.63
CA ARG A 282 4.52 29.25 13.54
C ARG A 282 3.82 28.14 12.77
N PHE A 283 3.63 26.97 13.40
CA PHE A 283 2.80 25.90 12.85
C PHE A 283 1.47 25.82 13.62
N VAL A 284 0.34 26.00 12.93
CA VAL A 284 -0.99 26.17 13.54
C VAL A 284 -1.96 25.12 13.03
N CYS A 285 -2.83 24.60 13.92
CA CYS A 285 -3.92 23.72 13.56
C CYS A 285 -5.11 24.52 13.01
N ASP A 286 -5.52 24.28 11.76
CA ASP A 286 -6.68 24.96 11.15
C ASP A 286 -7.96 24.77 11.99
N ARG A 287 -8.18 23.57 12.53
CA ARG A 287 -9.41 23.17 13.25
C ARG A 287 -9.50 23.70 14.67
N HIS A 288 -8.39 23.72 15.40
CA HIS A 288 -8.36 24.03 16.84
C HIS A 288 -7.63 25.33 17.16
N ARG A 289 -7.12 26.04 16.14
CA ARG A 289 -6.32 27.28 16.24
C ARG A 289 -5.06 27.19 17.11
N ALA A 290 -4.72 25.99 17.59
CA ALA A 290 -3.61 25.71 18.47
C ALA A 290 -2.26 25.69 17.74
N VAL A 291 -1.21 26.16 18.40
CA VAL A 291 0.18 26.23 17.89
C VAL A 291 0.95 24.95 18.22
N PHE A 292 1.73 24.40 17.30
CA PHE A 292 2.58 23.23 17.56
C PHE A 292 3.69 23.58 18.55
N LYS A 293 3.60 23.06 19.78
CA LYS A 293 4.47 23.43 20.91
C LYS A 293 5.97 23.35 20.56
N PRO A 294 6.49 22.25 19.96
CA PRO A 294 7.92 22.14 19.64
C PRO A 294 8.45 23.30 18.80
N SER A 295 7.67 23.81 17.85
CA SER A 295 8.11 24.90 16.96
C SER A 295 8.25 26.27 17.61
N VAL A 296 7.79 26.45 18.87
CA VAL A 296 7.83 27.73 19.59
C VAL A 296 8.43 27.64 20.99
N ASP A 297 8.55 26.44 21.57
CA ASP A 297 9.19 26.22 22.86
C ASP A 297 10.71 26.13 22.71
N LYS A 298 11.45 27.07 23.32
CA LYS A 298 12.92 27.08 23.34
C LYS A 298 13.53 25.89 24.08
N LEU A 299 12.75 25.20 24.91
CA LEU A 299 13.16 24.00 25.65
C LEU A 299 12.79 22.70 24.92
N SER A 300 12.18 22.77 23.73
CA SER A 300 11.86 21.59 22.92
C SER A 300 13.12 20.83 22.53
N TYR A 301 13.17 19.54 22.88
CA TYR A 301 14.23 18.64 22.40
C TYR A 301 13.83 17.92 21.10
N LEU A 302 12.55 17.91 20.73
CA LEU A 302 12.09 17.36 19.45
C LEU A 302 12.39 18.30 18.27
N TRP A 303 12.19 19.61 18.44
CA TRP A 303 12.29 20.56 17.32
C TRP A 303 13.68 20.64 16.67
N PRO A 304 14.81 20.66 17.40
CA PRO A 304 16.14 20.61 16.79
C PRO A 304 16.34 19.35 15.91
N ARG A 305 15.80 18.20 16.34
CA ARG A 305 15.89 16.92 15.62
C ARG A 305 15.03 16.91 14.36
N ILE A 306 13.87 17.58 14.38
CA ILE A 306 13.08 17.85 13.17
C ILE A 306 13.90 18.69 12.19
N LEU A 307 14.54 19.77 12.65
CA LEU A 307 15.38 20.63 11.81
C LEU A 307 16.60 19.90 11.25
N ASP A 308 17.24 19.00 12.01
CA ASP A 308 18.28 18.11 11.50
C ASP A 308 17.77 17.23 10.35
N GLY A 309 16.63 16.57 10.51
CA GLY A 309 16.02 15.75 9.46
C GLY A 309 15.73 16.53 8.17
N LEU A 310 15.25 17.77 8.29
CA LEU A 310 15.08 18.66 7.13
C LEU A 310 16.42 18.97 6.45
N ARG A 311 17.44 19.39 7.22
CA ARG A 311 18.78 19.72 6.69
C ARG A 311 19.46 18.51 6.04
N PHE A 312 19.28 17.32 6.62
CA PHE A 312 19.79 16.04 6.12
C PHE A 312 19.25 15.70 4.73
N PHE A 313 17.99 16.06 4.41
CA PHE A 313 17.43 15.92 3.06
C PHE A 313 17.53 17.18 2.19
N GLY A 314 18.20 18.24 2.68
CA GLY A 314 18.37 19.49 1.94
C GLY A 314 17.11 20.35 1.82
N VAL A 315 16.22 20.26 2.81
CA VAL A 315 14.96 20.99 2.90
C VAL A 315 15.07 22.11 3.93
N GLY A 316 14.53 23.30 3.63
CA GLY A 316 14.46 24.41 4.59
C GLY A 316 13.23 24.33 5.50
N VAL A 317 13.25 24.98 6.67
CA VAL A 317 12.05 25.08 7.52
C VAL A 317 10.90 25.83 6.82
N ALA A 318 11.23 26.77 5.93
CA ALA A 318 10.25 27.49 5.11
C ALA A 318 9.56 26.61 4.05
N ASP A 319 10.16 25.47 3.69
CA ASP A 319 9.56 24.48 2.79
C ASP A 319 8.56 23.55 3.51
N VAL A 320 8.47 23.60 4.85
CA VAL A 320 7.55 22.74 5.60
C VAL A 320 6.12 23.26 5.46
N VAL A 321 5.33 22.56 4.66
CA VAL A 321 3.93 22.90 4.35
C VAL A 321 2.91 22.12 5.19
N GLY A 322 3.36 21.21 6.06
CA GLY A 322 2.49 20.62 7.08
C GLY A 322 3.19 19.61 8.00
N ILE A 323 2.68 19.42 9.22
CA ILE A 323 3.16 18.42 10.19
C ILE A 323 1.95 17.64 10.73
N ASN A 324 2.02 16.31 10.75
CA ASN A 324 1.02 15.44 11.38
C ASN A 324 1.69 14.29 12.15
N SER A 325 0.91 13.50 12.89
CA SER A 325 1.38 12.25 13.52
C SER A 325 0.39 11.11 13.31
N PHE A 326 0.92 9.89 13.30
CA PHE A 326 0.18 8.63 13.25
C PHE A 326 0.90 7.57 14.11
N THR A 327 0.21 6.47 14.40
CA THR A 327 0.78 5.32 15.10
C THR A 327 0.60 4.08 14.25
N LEU A 328 1.60 3.20 14.31
CA LEU A 328 1.70 2.00 13.50
C LEU A 328 1.77 0.81 14.43
N GLY A 329 0.64 0.13 14.56
CA GLY A 329 0.56 -1.19 15.15
C GLY A 329 0.55 -2.26 14.08
N MET A 330 1.16 -3.39 14.37
CA MET A 330 0.90 -4.62 13.63
C MET A 330 -0.25 -5.39 14.27
N GLN A 331 -1.05 -6.01 13.41
CA GLN A 331 -2.16 -6.89 13.75
C GLN A 331 -2.29 -7.95 12.65
N GLN A 332 -2.79 -9.12 13.01
CA GLN A 332 -3.02 -10.26 12.13
C GLN A 332 -4.52 -10.54 12.01
N MET A 333 -5.01 -10.70 10.79
CA MET A 333 -6.30 -11.32 10.50
C MET A 333 -6.11 -12.83 10.34
N SER A 334 -7.00 -13.62 10.95
CA SER A 334 -7.05 -15.07 10.75
C SER A 334 -7.74 -15.48 9.45
N LYS A 335 -8.63 -14.64 8.91
CA LYS A 335 -9.38 -14.86 7.66
C LYS A 335 -9.55 -13.56 6.88
N PHE A 336 -9.48 -13.64 5.55
CA PHE A 336 -9.78 -12.52 4.65
C PHE A 336 -11.08 -12.72 3.86
N THR A 337 -11.52 -13.96 3.71
CA THR A 337 -12.75 -14.37 3.02
C THR A 337 -13.75 -14.95 4.02
N ALA A 338 -15.02 -14.56 3.91
CA ALA A 338 -16.10 -15.17 4.68
C ALA A 338 -17.40 -15.28 3.87
N GLN A 339 -18.19 -16.31 4.15
CA GLN A 339 -19.57 -16.38 3.66
C GLN A 339 -20.46 -15.58 4.62
N LEU A 340 -21.16 -14.57 4.09
CA LEU A 340 -22.05 -13.69 4.84
C LEU A 340 -23.50 -14.19 4.81
N ALA A 341 -23.89 -14.84 3.72
CA ALA A 341 -25.17 -15.48 3.49
C ALA A 341 -25.03 -16.60 2.44
N PRO A 342 -26.04 -17.47 2.22
CA PRO A 342 -25.93 -18.60 1.28
C PRO A 342 -25.43 -18.24 -0.12
N SER A 343 -25.75 -17.05 -0.64
CA SER A 343 -25.32 -16.56 -1.95
C SER A 343 -24.32 -15.39 -1.90
N THR A 344 -23.83 -14.99 -0.72
CA THR A 344 -23.04 -13.76 -0.53
C THR A 344 -21.73 -14.01 0.18
N PHE A 345 -20.62 -13.55 -0.41
CA PHE A 345 -19.28 -13.61 0.16
C PHE A 345 -18.72 -12.21 0.45
N GLY A 346 -18.05 -12.07 1.58
CA GLY A 346 -17.34 -10.88 2.02
C GLY A 346 -15.83 -11.07 1.93
N PHE A 347 -15.12 -10.01 1.56
CA PHE A 347 -13.67 -10.01 1.37
C PHE A 347 -13.04 -8.77 2.01
N LEU A 348 -12.04 -8.95 2.87
CA LEU A 348 -11.24 -7.84 3.40
C LEU A 348 -10.10 -7.51 2.41
N LEU A 349 -9.92 -6.24 2.07
CA LEU A 349 -8.88 -5.75 1.15
C LEU A 349 -8.11 -4.55 1.72
N GLY A 350 -6.87 -4.36 1.26
CA GLY A 350 -6.04 -3.20 1.60
C GLY A 350 -5.91 -2.95 3.10
N ASP A 351 -5.95 -1.67 3.51
CA ASP A 351 -5.87 -1.23 4.90
C ASP A 351 -6.92 -1.90 5.83
N ALA A 352 -8.08 -2.36 5.32
CA ALA A 352 -9.11 -3.02 6.14
C ALA A 352 -8.73 -4.47 6.51
N ALA A 353 -8.03 -5.16 5.60
CA ALA A 353 -7.41 -6.47 5.80
C ALA A 353 -6.10 -6.38 6.57
N ASN A 354 -5.13 -5.68 6.00
CA ASN A 354 -3.77 -5.56 6.47
C ASN A 354 -3.48 -4.08 6.66
N SER A 355 -3.57 -3.55 7.89
CA SER A 355 -3.27 -2.13 8.17
C SER A 355 -1.85 -1.78 7.68
N LEU A 356 -1.71 -1.02 6.60
CA LEU A 356 -0.44 -0.95 5.87
C LEU A 356 0.59 -0.07 6.59
N HIS A 357 1.87 -0.46 6.54
CA HIS A 357 2.93 0.31 7.20
C HIS A 357 3.64 1.22 6.19
N PHE A 358 4.22 2.35 6.63
CA PHE A 358 4.83 3.35 5.72
C PHE A 358 6.18 2.94 5.10
N TRP A 359 6.50 1.63 5.12
CA TRP A 359 7.72 1.03 4.58
C TRP A 359 7.99 1.49 3.15
N PRO A 360 9.27 1.71 2.76
CA PRO A 360 9.64 2.21 1.44
C PRO A 360 8.95 1.43 0.32
N GLY A 361 7.92 2.04 -0.28
CA GLY A 361 7.20 1.50 -1.43
C GLY A 361 6.52 0.14 -1.26
N ARG A 362 5.92 -0.20 -0.10
CA ARG A 362 5.23 -1.50 0.08
C ARG A 362 3.72 -1.41 0.31
N GLY A 363 3.25 -0.58 1.23
CA GLY A 363 1.84 -0.58 1.65
C GLY A 363 0.79 -0.64 0.52
N LEU A 364 0.73 0.37 -0.35
CA LEU A 364 -0.28 0.38 -1.43
C LEU A 364 -0.10 -0.77 -2.44
N ASN A 365 1.12 -1.33 -2.60
CA ASN A 365 1.35 -2.48 -3.46
C ASN A 365 0.61 -3.72 -2.92
N THR A 366 0.73 -3.98 -1.62
CA THR A 366 -0.03 -5.03 -0.91
C THR A 366 -1.55 -4.84 -1.09
N GLY A 367 -2.03 -3.59 -1.01
CA GLY A 367 -3.42 -3.25 -1.26
C GLY A 367 -3.87 -3.53 -2.70
N LEU A 368 -3.14 -3.07 -3.71
CA LEU A 368 -3.49 -3.31 -5.12
C LEU A 368 -3.39 -4.79 -5.49
N LYS A 369 -2.43 -5.54 -4.92
CA LYS A 369 -2.34 -7.00 -5.06
C LYS A 369 -3.59 -7.71 -4.52
N SER A 370 -4.11 -7.29 -3.37
CA SER A 370 -5.38 -7.83 -2.84
C SER A 370 -6.56 -7.60 -3.79
N ALA A 371 -6.66 -6.40 -4.36
CA ALA A 371 -7.70 -6.03 -5.33
C ALA A 371 -7.61 -6.83 -6.64
N LEU A 372 -6.41 -6.95 -7.22
CA LEU A 372 -6.15 -7.73 -8.44
C LEU A 372 -6.50 -9.21 -8.25
N SER A 373 -6.02 -9.80 -7.14
CA SER A 373 -6.29 -11.19 -6.79
C SER A 373 -7.79 -11.50 -6.72
N LEU A 374 -8.58 -10.65 -6.04
CA LEU A 374 -10.03 -10.85 -5.96
C LEU A 374 -10.71 -10.63 -7.32
N ALA A 375 -10.33 -9.59 -8.07
CA ALA A 375 -10.96 -9.27 -9.34
C ALA A 375 -10.80 -10.40 -10.38
N VAL A 376 -9.59 -10.98 -10.49
CA VAL A 376 -9.35 -12.11 -11.40
C VAL A 376 -9.99 -13.40 -10.88
N THR A 377 -9.94 -13.65 -9.56
CA THR A 377 -10.66 -14.82 -8.98
C THR A 377 -12.16 -14.76 -9.30
N LEU A 378 -12.79 -13.58 -9.18
CA LEU A 378 -14.19 -13.40 -9.55
C LEU A 378 -14.43 -13.61 -11.04
N GLN A 379 -13.52 -13.15 -11.91
CA GLN A 379 -13.60 -13.40 -13.36
C GLN A 379 -13.57 -14.90 -13.69
N GLU A 380 -12.58 -15.64 -13.18
CA GLU A 380 -12.37 -17.07 -13.46
C GLU A 380 -13.51 -17.97 -12.93
N ARG A 381 -14.08 -17.60 -11.78
CA ARG A 381 -15.13 -18.37 -11.08
C ARG A 381 -16.54 -17.99 -11.51
N ARG A 382 -16.73 -16.88 -12.23
CA ARG A 382 -18.05 -16.42 -12.71
C ARG A 382 -18.57 -17.31 -13.85
N ARG A 383 -19.25 -18.40 -13.48
CA ARG A 383 -19.81 -19.40 -14.43
C ARG A 383 -21.34 -19.38 -14.55
N GLY A 384 -22.00 -18.42 -13.89
CA GLY A 384 -23.47 -18.34 -13.80
C GLY A 384 -24.07 -19.16 -12.64
N GLU A 385 -23.24 -19.96 -11.96
CA GLU A 385 -23.57 -20.69 -10.74
C GLU A 385 -23.32 -19.84 -9.48
N SER A 386 -23.87 -20.27 -8.33
CA SER A 386 -23.57 -19.71 -7.02
C SER A 386 -22.14 -20.05 -6.59
N PHE A 387 -21.43 -19.07 -6.01
CA PHE A 387 -20.10 -19.31 -5.46
C PHE A 387 -20.12 -20.24 -4.24
N ARG A 388 -19.01 -20.94 -4.03
CA ARG A 388 -18.72 -21.77 -2.85
C ARG A 388 -17.42 -21.28 -2.21
N ALA A 389 -17.22 -21.55 -0.92
CA ALA A 389 -15.98 -21.14 -0.23
C ALA A 389 -14.69 -21.65 -0.92
N ALA A 390 -14.74 -22.86 -1.50
CA ALA A 390 -13.62 -23.45 -2.25
C ALA A 390 -13.21 -22.65 -3.50
N ASP A 391 -14.11 -21.87 -4.10
CA ASP A 391 -13.82 -21.06 -5.29
C ASP A 391 -12.88 -19.88 -4.97
N PHE A 392 -12.75 -19.51 -3.70
CA PHE A 392 -11.91 -18.41 -3.20
C PHE A 392 -10.64 -18.84 -2.47
N ALA A 393 -10.35 -20.13 -2.38
CA ALA A 393 -9.18 -20.65 -1.63
C ALA A 393 -7.84 -20.07 -2.13
N ALA A 394 -7.70 -19.82 -3.43
CA ALA A 394 -6.52 -19.19 -4.02
C ALA A 394 -6.36 -17.72 -3.59
N HIS A 395 -7.47 -16.97 -3.52
CA HIS A 395 -7.46 -15.58 -3.03
C HIS A 395 -7.09 -15.52 -1.55
N GLU A 396 -7.69 -16.37 -0.72
CA GLU A 396 -7.35 -16.47 0.71
C GLU A 396 -5.86 -16.78 0.90
N GLY A 397 -5.31 -17.74 0.15
CA GLY A 397 -3.88 -18.08 0.19
C GLY A 397 -2.97 -16.92 -0.19
N ILE A 398 -3.32 -16.15 -1.24
CA ILE A 398 -2.60 -14.92 -1.62
C ILE A 398 -2.68 -13.88 -0.50
N MET A 399 -3.85 -13.69 0.13
CA MET A 399 -4.01 -12.73 1.21
C MET A 399 -3.19 -13.08 2.46
N GLN A 400 -3.07 -14.38 2.79
CA GLN A 400 -2.19 -14.85 3.87
C GLN A 400 -0.70 -14.63 3.53
N GLN A 401 -0.27 -14.87 2.29
CA GLN A 401 1.10 -14.56 1.84
C GLN A 401 1.40 -13.06 1.88
N LEU A 402 0.45 -12.23 1.44
CA LEU A 402 0.54 -10.76 1.51
C LEU A 402 0.66 -10.29 2.97
N GLN A 403 -0.13 -10.85 3.88
CA GLN A 403 -0.04 -10.58 5.32
C GLN A 403 1.33 -10.98 5.87
N TYR A 404 1.81 -12.20 5.60
CA TYR A 404 3.11 -12.66 6.08
C TYR A 404 4.26 -11.75 5.60
N ARG A 405 4.22 -11.31 4.33
CA ARG A 405 5.24 -10.40 3.77
C ARG A 405 5.15 -8.98 4.35
N GLU A 406 3.96 -8.38 4.44
CA GLU A 406 3.75 -7.00 4.91
C GLU A 406 3.86 -6.88 6.44
N LYS A 407 3.55 -7.94 7.19
CA LYS A 407 3.55 -7.96 8.66
C LYS A 407 4.68 -8.78 9.24
N SER A 408 4.68 -10.10 9.08
CA SER A 408 5.62 -10.98 9.79
C SER A 408 7.09 -10.72 9.44
N ARG A 409 7.42 -10.32 8.20
CA ARG A 409 8.79 -9.89 7.85
C ARG A 409 9.12 -8.48 8.34
N ALA A 410 8.19 -7.54 8.22
CA ALA A 410 8.37 -6.17 8.73
C ALA A 410 8.46 -6.12 10.26
N TRP A 411 7.88 -7.10 10.96
CA TRP A 411 8.01 -7.29 12.40
C TRP A 411 9.47 -7.49 12.82
N THR A 412 10.23 -8.30 12.08
CA THR A 412 11.66 -8.62 12.31
C THR A 412 12.61 -7.40 12.18
N THR A 413 12.07 -6.19 12.03
CA THR A 413 12.83 -4.95 11.84
C THR A 413 12.18 -3.72 12.50
N MET A 414 10.94 -3.85 12.99
CA MET A 414 10.49 -3.13 14.18
C MET A 414 11.22 -3.66 15.41
N LEU A 415 11.41 -4.99 15.47
CA LEU A 415 12.37 -5.64 16.35
C LEU A 415 13.77 -5.52 15.77
N MET A 416 14.68 -4.88 16.48
CA MET A 416 16.11 -4.84 16.20
C MET A 416 16.85 -5.47 17.37
N PRO A 417 17.09 -6.79 17.36
CA PRO A 417 17.77 -7.48 18.44
C PRO A 417 19.09 -6.80 18.83
N ASP A 418 19.40 -6.81 20.12
CA ASP A 418 20.71 -6.38 20.62
C ASP A 418 21.80 -7.44 20.36
N SER A 419 23.03 -7.18 20.81
CA SER A 419 24.17 -8.09 20.63
C SER A 419 23.99 -9.43 21.33
N GLU A 420 23.05 -9.54 22.27
CA GLU A 420 22.70 -10.78 22.99
C GLU A 420 21.51 -11.49 22.34
N GLY A 421 20.93 -10.90 21.28
CA GLY A 421 19.77 -11.43 20.56
C GLY A 421 18.42 -11.09 21.21
N VAL A 422 18.39 -10.26 22.26
CA VAL A 422 17.13 -9.87 22.92
C VAL A 422 16.37 -8.91 22.00
N PRO A 423 15.09 -9.16 21.69
CA PRO A 423 14.32 -8.31 20.79
C PRO A 423 14.05 -6.93 21.42
N ARG A 424 14.71 -5.89 20.89
CA ARG A 424 14.47 -4.48 21.24
C ARG A 424 13.64 -3.78 20.17
N GLY A 425 12.86 -2.77 20.53
CA GLY A 425 12.23 -1.90 19.55
C GLY A 425 13.27 -0.99 18.89
N ILE A 426 13.02 -0.56 17.65
CA ILE A 426 13.79 0.55 17.04
C ILE A 426 13.78 1.82 17.93
N GLU A 427 12.71 2.02 18.70
CA GLU A 427 12.62 3.09 19.71
C GLU A 427 13.76 3.01 20.74
N ASP A 428 14.13 1.82 21.20
CA ASP A 428 15.18 1.64 22.21
C ASP A 428 16.55 2.01 21.64
N ARG A 429 16.85 1.57 20.41
CA ARG A 429 18.06 1.97 19.66
C ARG A 429 18.15 3.48 19.43
N ILE A 430 17.01 4.12 19.17
CA ILE A 430 16.91 5.57 19.08
C ILE A 430 17.19 6.22 20.44
N ARG A 431 16.62 5.70 21.54
CA ARG A 431 16.83 6.21 22.91
C ARG A 431 18.29 6.09 23.34
N GLU A 432 18.94 4.95 23.06
CA GLU A 432 20.39 4.72 23.21
C GLU A 432 21.22 5.71 22.37
N GLY A 433 20.77 5.99 21.14
CA GLY A 433 21.38 6.98 20.27
C GLY A 433 21.33 8.43 20.79
N LEU A 434 20.42 8.74 21.72
CA LEU A 434 20.34 10.06 22.35
C LEU A 434 21.27 10.23 23.57
N GLN A 435 21.87 9.14 24.05
CA GLN A 435 22.81 9.12 25.18
C GLN A 435 24.27 9.15 24.74
N GLY A 436 25.14 9.69 25.59
CA GLY A 436 26.59 9.71 25.34
C GLY A 436 27.27 8.36 25.61
N PRO A 437 28.59 8.23 25.31
CA PRO A 437 29.48 9.27 24.79
C PRO A 437 29.23 9.62 23.32
N PHE A 438 29.83 10.72 22.85
CA PHE A 438 29.68 11.26 21.50
C PHE A 438 31.04 11.52 20.85
N ASP A 439 31.49 10.65 19.95
CA ASP A 439 32.61 10.95 19.03
C ASP A 439 32.05 11.41 17.68
N ARG A 440 32.08 12.72 17.43
CA ARG A 440 31.55 13.28 16.17
C ARG A 440 32.30 12.75 14.94
N ALA A 441 33.62 12.60 15.01
CA ALA A 441 34.43 12.22 13.85
C ALA A 441 34.13 10.77 13.45
N ALA A 442 34.09 9.86 14.42
CA ALA A 442 33.72 8.47 14.20
C ALA A 442 32.27 8.32 13.69
N LEU A 443 31.32 9.10 14.24
CA LEU A 443 29.92 9.06 13.83
C LEU A 443 29.71 9.56 12.39
N VAL A 444 30.34 10.68 12.02
CA VAL A 444 30.31 11.19 10.63
C VAL A 444 30.91 10.17 9.67
N LYS A 445 32.08 9.59 9.99
CA LYS A 445 32.73 8.57 9.17
C LYS A 445 31.83 7.34 8.99
N THR A 446 31.31 6.78 10.08
CA THR A 446 30.46 5.57 10.07
C THR A 446 29.21 5.76 9.21
N LEU A 447 28.51 6.90 9.33
CA LEU A 447 27.31 7.16 8.53
C LEU A 447 27.66 7.42 7.05
N PHE A 448 28.78 8.09 6.77
CA PHE A 448 29.22 8.39 5.41
C PHE A 448 29.69 7.14 4.66
N ASP A 449 30.58 6.33 5.26
CA ASP A 449 31.03 5.05 4.70
C ASP A 449 29.83 4.14 4.36
N ARG A 450 28.82 4.10 5.24
CA ARG A 450 27.57 3.37 5.03
C ARG A 450 26.78 3.90 3.83
N VAL A 451 26.71 5.22 3.65
CA VAL A 451 26.08 5.85 2.46
C VAL A 451 26.87 5.52 1.19
N LEU A 452 28.20 5.55 1.20
CA LEU A 452 29.03 5.17 0.04
C LEU A 452 28.80 3.70 -0.36
N GLY A 453 28.84 2.76 0.59
CA GLY A 453 28.53 1.35 0.35
C GLY A 453 27.05 1.11 -0.04
N ILE A 454 26.15 2.07 0.17
CA ILE A 454 24.81 2.05 -0.43
C ILE A 454 24.87 2.52 -1.89
N LYS A 455 25.53 3.64 -2.20
CA LYS A 455 25.68 4.14 -3.58
C LYS A 455 26.27 3.08 -4.50
N GLU A 456 27.35 2.42 -4.06
CA GLU A 456 28.01 1.34 -4.80
C GLU A 456 27.05 0.17 -5.12
N ARG A 457 26.28 -0.30 -4.12
CA ARG A 457 25.29 -1.39 -4.30
C ARG A 457 24.05 -1.00 -5.12
N LEU A 458 23.78 0.30 -5.28
CA LEU A 458 22.72 0.81 -6.14
C LEU A 458 23.17 0.77 -7.61
N GLY A 459 24.44 1.09 -7.87
CA GLY A 459 25.07 0.93 -9.18
C GLY A 459 24.31 1.62 -10.32
N ASP A 460 24.11 0.90 -11.41
CA ASP A 460 23.38 1.29 -12.61
C ASP A 460 21.84 1.15 -12.50
N ARG A 461 21.33 0.61 -11.38
CA ARG A 461 19.90 0.31 -11.20
C ARG A 461 19.02 1.55 -11.01
N MET A 462 19.60 2.75 -11.03
CA MET A 462 18.93 4.04 -10.87
C MET A 462 19.61 5.13 -11.71
N GLY A 463 18.99 6.30 -11.76
CA GLY A 463 19.55 7.48 -12.40
C GLY A 463 20.72 8.08 -11.61
N PRO A 464 21.29 9.19 -12.12
CA PRO A 464 22.54 9.76 -11.60
C PRO A 464 22.40 10.19 -10.14
N LEU A 465 23.29 9.69 -9.29
CA LEU A 465 23.41 10.08 -7.90
C LEU A 465 24.33 11.30 -7.73
N ALA A 466 24.10 12.07 -6.66
CA ALA A 466 24.96 13.20 -6.29
C ALA A 466 26.44 12.80 -6.07
N PRO A 467 27.39 13.74 -6.20
CA PRO A 467 28.77 13.57 -5.76
C PRO A 467 28.90 13.23 -4.27
N ASP A 468 30.04 12.69 -3.86
CA ASP A 468 30.27 12.22 -2.49
C ASP A 468 30.32 13.38 -1.49
N GLU A 469 30.87 14.53 -1.90
CA GLU A 469 30.95 15.77 -1.14
C GLU A 469 29.55 16.29 -0.77
N TRP A 470 28.56 16.05 -1.64
CA TRP A 470 27.17 16.42 -1.38
C TRP A 470 26.61 15.63 -0.20
N TYR A 471 26.84 14.31 -0.15
CA TYR A 471 26.40 13.47 0.96
C TYR A 471 27.18 13.79 2.25
N TYR A 472 28.50 13.91 2.15
CA TYR A 472 29.35 14.27 3.28
C TYR A 472 28.93 15.59 3.92
N GLY A 473 28.68 16.63 3.11
CA GLY A 473 28.24 17.95 3.58
C GLY A 473 26.93 17.91 4.37
N ARG A 474 25.98 17.03 4.00
CA ARG A 474 24.72 16.87 4.76
C ARG A 474 24.92 16.13 6.08
N ILE A 475 25.70 15.07 6.06
CA ILE A 475 26.03 14.28 7.26
C ILE A 475 26.77 15.17 8.26
N ASN A 476 27.80 15.88 7.81
CA ASN A 476 28.60 16.77 8.65
C ASN A 476 27.87 18.05 9.10
N ALA A 477 26.69 18.38 8.56
CA ALA A 477 25.89 19.52 9.01
C ALA A 477 24.97 19.21 10.22
N MET A 478 24.66 17.94 10.49
CA MET A 478 23.74 17.54 11.56
C MET A 478 24.32 17.71 12.97
N ASP A 479 23.46 17.88 13.98
CA ASP A 479 23.89 17.79 15.39
C ASP A 479 24.51 16.42 15.72
N THR A 480 25.45 16.40 16.66
CA THR A 480 26.17 15.17 17.05
C THR A 480 25.25 14.13 17.70
N ARG A 481 24.20 14.54 18.45
CA ARG A 481 23.23 13.59 19.02
C ARG A 481 22.38 12.95 17.93
N THR A 482 21.90 13.75 16.97
CA THR A 482 21.16 13.22 15.83
C THR A 482 22.05 12.29 14.99
N LEU A 483 23.31 12.62 14.76
CA LEU A 483 24.28 11.73 14.12
C LEU A 483 24.41 10.38 14.84
N LYS A 484 24.49 10.36 16.18
CA LYS A 484 24.52 9.10 16.94
C LYS A 484 23.24 8.29 16.72
N VAL A 485 22.05 8.90 16.82
CA VAL A 485 20.77 8.23 16.50
C VAL A 485 20.77 7.63 15.08
N MET A 486 21.29 8.34 14.07
CA MET A 486 21.37 7.85 12.68
C MET A 486 22.34 6.68 12.52
N VAL A 487 23.41 6.63 13.31
CA VAL A 487 24.35 5.51 13.34
C VAL A 487 23.75 4.30 14.05
N GLU A 488 23.26 4.47 15.28
CA GLU A 488 22.76 3.38 16.16
C GLU A 488 21.47 2.74 15.63
N SER A 489 20.59 3.53 14.99
CA SER A 489 19.38 3.01 14.34
C SER A 489 19.68 2.07 13.16
N GLY A 490 20.92 2.01 12.68
CA GLY A 490 21.35 1.13 11.59
C GLY A 490 20.74 1.51 10.23
N ALA A 491 21.10 0.79 9.17
CA ALA A 491 20.46 0.94 7.87
C ALA A 491 19.04 0.35 7.89
N TRP A 492 18.18 0.74 6.93
CA TRP A 492 16.96 -0.03 6.68
C TRP A 492 17.34 -1.43 6.18
N ILE A 493 16.76 -2.44 6.83
CA ILE A 493 17.00 -3.88 6.61
C ILE A 493 16.21 -4.31 5.34
N THR A 494 16.64 -3.78 4.18
CA THR A 494 15.91 -3.89 2.91
C THR A 494 16.16 -5.20 2.17
N ARG A 495 17.24 -5.94 2.50
CA ARG A 495 17.64 -7.17 1.81
C ARG A 495 16.94 -8.38 2.41
N GLU A 496 16.86 -8.45 3.73
CA GLU A 496 16.38 -9.56 4.54
C GLU A 496 14.85 -9.62 4.53
N ILE A 497 14.17 -8.47 4.41
CA ILE A 497 12.72 -8.39 4.12
C ILE A 497 12.42 -8.58 2.64
N GLY A 498 13.39 -8.33 1.77
CA GLY A 498 13.32 -8.57 0.34
C GLY A 498 13.17 -10.05 -0.02
N GLY A 499 13.36 -10.36 -1.31
CA GLY A 499 13.12 -11.68 -1.87
C GLY A 499 11.86 -11.70 -2.74
N GLU A 500 11.36 -12.90 -3.03
CA GLU A 500 10.25 -13.10 -3.97
C GLU A 500 9.01 -12.27 -3.60
N GLU A 501 8.43 -11.66 -4.62
CA GLU A 501 7.15 -10.98 -4.51
C GLU A 501 6.01 -12.00 -4.50
N VAL A 502 4.94 -11.71 -3.76
CA VAL A 502 3.71 -12.51 -3.86
C VAL A 502 3.16 -12.34 -5.27
N GLU A 503 3.25 -13.37 -6.12
CA GLU A 503 2.70 -13.32 -7.46
C GLU A 503 1.18 -13.11 -7.40
N VAL A 504 0.69 -12.21 -8.24
CA VAL A 504 -0.76 -12.01 -8.43
C VAL A 504 -1.10 -12.14 -9.90
N PRO A 505 -2.29 -12.67 -10.23
CA PRO A 505 -2.77 -12.69 -11.61
C PRO A 505 -2.79 -11.28 -12.22
N SER A 506 -2.43 -11.18 -13.50
CA SER A 506 -2.55 -9.93 -14.25
C SER A 506 -3.99 -9.68 -14.68
N ALA A 507 -4.42 -8.41 -14.68
CA ALA A 507 -5.69 -8.02 -15.29
C ALA A 507 -5.55 -7.76 -16.82
N GLU A 508 -4.35 -7.87 -17.39
CA GLU A 508 -4.21 -7.93 -18.84
C GLU A 508 -4.64 -9.32 -19.36
N PRO A 509 -5.39 -9.39 -20.47
CA PRO A 509 -5.66 -10.66 -21.13
C PRO A 509 -4.32 -11.26 -21.57
N VAL A 510 -4.00 -12.46 -21.05
CA VAL A 510 -2.87 -13.24 -21.56
C VAL A 510 -3.13 -13.51 -23.03
N THR A 511 -2.38 -12.85 -23.92
CA THR A 511 -2.28 -13.27 -25.32
C THR A 511 -1.90 -14.74 -25.29
N VAL A 512 -2.81 -15.60 -25.76
CA VAL A 512 -2.73 -17.05 -25.62
C VAL A 512 -1.34 -17.49 -26.04
N ARG A 513 -0.51 -17.93 -25.08
CA ARG A 513 0.70 -18.67 -25.41
C ARG A 513 0.23 -19.83 -26.26
N GLU A 514 0.74 -19.94 -27.48
CA GLU A 514 0.42 -21.08 -28.36
C GLU A 514 0.51 -22.36 -27.53
N PRO A 515 -0.47 -23.27 -27.64
CA PRO A 515 -0.45 -24.50 -26.86
C PRO A 515 0.84 -25.23 -27.20
N MET A 516 1.77 -25.23 -26.24
CA MET A 516 3.09 -25.82 -26.34
C MET A 516 2.90 -27.24 -26.84
N ARG A 517 3.23 -27.48 -28.13
CA ARG A 517 2.94 -28.76 -28.79
C ARG A 517 3.51 -29.85 -27.91
N ARG A 518 2.63 -30.65 -27.29
CA ARG A 518 3.02 -31.81 -26.50
C ARG A 518 3.85 -32.69 -27.43
N ARG A 519 5.18 -32.70 -27.26
CA ARG A 519 6.02 -33.74 -27.85
C ARG A 519 5.46 -35.05 -27.31
N GLY A 520 4.97 -35.89 -28.21
CA GLY A 520 4.28 -37.11 -27.83
C GLY A 520 5.18 -37.97 -26.97
N LEU A 521 4.68 -38.39 -25.81
CA LEU A 521 5.22 -39.54 -25.11
C LEU A 521 4.89 -40.76 -25.96
N SER A 522 5.86 -41.21 -26.76
CA SER A 522 5.79 -42.48 -27.47
C SER A 522 5.93 -43.60 -26.45
N LEU A 523 4.81 -44.26 -26.13
CA LEU A 523 4.77 -45.49 -25.32
C LEU A 523 4.69 -46.71 -26.25
N VAL A 524 5.83 -47.12 -26.83
CA VAL A 524 6.03 -48.48 -27.37
C VAL A 524 7.51 -48.85 -27.23
N SER A 525 7.76 -50.09 -26.76
CA SER A 525 9.05 -50.80 -26.60
C SER A 525 10.14 -50.09 -25.81
#